data_AF-A0A2E4F4D1-F1
#
_entry.id   AF-A0A2E4F4D1-F1
#
_cell.length_a   1.000
_cell.length_b   1.000
_cell.length_c   1.000
_cell.angle_alpha   90.00
_cell.angle_beta   90.00
_cell.angle_gamma   90.00
#
_symmetry.space_group_name_H-M   'P 1'
#
loop_
_entity.id
_entity.type
_entity.pdbx_description
1 polymer ?
#
loop_
_entity_poly.entity_id
_entity_poly.type
_entity_poly.pdbx_seq_one_letter_code
_entity_poly.pdbx_strand_id
1 'polypeptide(L)'
;MPDLSFVLPHWLYWSGVLIFPIVAMILVRRYRRKTKSDAVNLPLAYMLWLTGGFVGLHRFYLRSWLGVFYLPLFIGILFANADGRSSREMRSLADSDVMILEFDLERSQKALDEGKEGAQDQLQAVLAKLQMARERFSEADASMIGSAKLAENLAIVIAILLLVDAMILPRLTRLQNEREKYYVPPNVEASSGESVAENSSAPSSSLFVVDKIEWASRVSGEFVAYWSVIAVFVYYYEVVARYVFNSPTNWAHEAMFLMFGMQYLISGAYAYLTDGHVRVDVFYARLSVKRKAITDLLTSVFFFIFAGTLLGTGYIFFSDSIGVWEVSFTEWAIQYWPVKATIILGAVLILFQGIAKVTKDVQLLLSRNGG
;
A
#
# COMPACT_ATOMS: atom_id res chain seq x y z
N MET A 1 -20.21 12.19 24.20
CA MET A 1 -18.80 11.74 24.25
C MET A 1 -17.96 12.91 23.71
N PRO A 2 -16.66 13.05 24.01
CA PRO A 2 -15.87 14.12 23.39
C PRO A 2 -15.74 13.84 21.89
N ASP A 3 -16.49 14.58 21.08
CA ASP A 3 -16.43 14.49 19.62
C ASP A 3 -15.26 15.34 19.13
N LEU A 4 -14.39 14.76 18.28
CA LEU A 4 -13.27 15.48 17.69
C LEU A 4 -13.77 16.24 16.46
N SER A 5 -14.28 17.46 16.65
CA SER A 5 -14.82 18.31 15.57
C SER A 5 -13.75 18.97 14.69
N PHE A 6 -12.56 18.38 14.59
CA PHE A 6 -11.45 18.98 13.85
C PHE A 6 -11.57 18.71 12.35
N VAL A 7 -11.79 19.78 11.59
CA VAL A 7 -11.71 19.78 10.14
C VAL A 7 -10.38 20.40 9.72
N LEU A 8 -9.60 19.69 8.90
CA LEU A 8 -8.30 20.17 8.44
C LEU A 8 -8.48 21.41 7.54
N PRO A 9 -7.94 22.58 7.92
CA PRO A 9 -8.02 23.77 7.06
C PRO A 9 -7.26 23.56 5.75
N HIS A 10 -7.81 24.06 4.63
CA HIS A 10 -7.21 23.85 3.30
C HIS A 10 -5.78 24.40 3.22
N TRP A 11 -5.51 25.56 3.82
CA TRP A 11 -4.17 26.14 3.87
C TRP A 11 -3.17 25.24 4.61
N LEU A 12 -3.62 24.52 5.64
CA LEU A 12 -2.78 23.61 6.42
C LEU A 12 -2.47 22.35 5.61
N TYR A 13 -3.43 21.83 4.84
CA TYR A 13 -3.19 20.75 3.89
C TYR A 13 -2.15 21.15 2.83
N TRP A 14 -2.38 22.26 2.12
CA TRP A 14 -1.48 22.70 1.05
C TRP A 14 -0.08 23.07 1.56
N SER A 15 0.01 23.74 2.71
CA SER A 15 1.31 24.03 3.34
C SER A 15 1.99 22.76 3.84
N GLY A 16 1.25 21.79 4.38
CA GLY A 16 1.79 20.49 4.77
C GLY A 16 2.41 19.76 3.58
N VAL A 17 1.66 19.62 2.49
CA VAL A 17 2.11 18.97 1.25
C VAL A 17 3.34 19.68 0.64
N LEU A 18 3.43 21.01 0.74
CA LEU A 18 4.55 21.76 0.19
C LEU A 18 5.79 21.81 1.10
N ILE A 19 5.61 22.13 2.38
CA ILE A 19 6.69 22.47 3.32
C ILE A 19 7.28 21.20 3.94
N PHE A 20 6.45 20.23 4.33
CA PHE A 20 6.92 19.03 5.03
C PHE A 20 8.02 18.28 4.26
N PRO A 21 7.89 18.01 2.95
CA PRO A 21 8.94 17.34 2.20
C PRO A 21 10.25 18.12 2.14
N ILE A 22 10.19 19.45 2.06
CA ILE A 22 11.39 20.31 2.01
C ILE A 22 12.15 20.17 3.33
N VAL A 23 11.43 20.27 4.45
CA VAL A 23 12.01 20.08 5.78
C VAL A 23 12.59 18.67 5.91
N ALA A 24 11.85 17.64 5.51
CA ALA A 24 12.29 16.25 5.54
C ALA A 24 13.56 16.03 4.69
N MET A 25 13.59 16.55 3.46
CA MET A 25 14.78 16.50 2.58
C MET A 25 16.00 17.16 3.24
N ILE A 26 15.84 18.34 3.85
CA ILE A 26 16.94 19.02 4.54
C ILE A 26 17.45 18.18 5.71
N LEU A 27 16.55 17.61 6.51
CA LEU A 27 16.90 16.76 7.66
C LEU A 27 17.63 15.49 7.21
N VAL A 28 17.08 14.77 6.22
CA VAL A 28 17.66 13.54 5.70
C VAL A 28 19.01 13.78 5.05
N ARG A 29 19.17 14.84 4.24
CA ARG A 29 20.45 15.17 3.61
C ARG A 29 21.51 15.56 4.64
N ARG A 30 21.13 16.19 5.75
CA ARG A 30 22.04 16.46 6.88
C ARG A 30 22.45 15.18 7.61
N TYR A 31 21.52 14.24 7.77
CA TYR A 31 21.77 12.98 8.50
C TYR A 31 22.56 11.96 7.67
N ARG A 32 22.28 11.84 6.37
CA ARG A 32 22.99 10.94 5.42
C ARG A 32 24.49 11.21 5.33
N ARG A 33 24.92 12.45 5.63
CA ARG A 33 26.35 12.81 5.73
C ARG A 33 27.03 12.32 7.01
N LYS A 34 26.27 11.92 8.04
CA LYS A 34 26.80 11.55 9.37
C LYS A 34 26.80 10.05 9.65
N THR A 35 25.99 9.24 8.97
CA THR A 35 25.84 7.81 9.29
C THR A 35 26.02 6.92 8.05
N LYS A 36 27.20 6.30 7.93
CA LYS A 36 27.39 5.00 7.25
C LYS A 36 27.22 3.89 8.29
N SER A 37 26.01 3.71 8.82
CA SER A 37 25.75 2.55 9.66
C SER A 37 24.46 1.94 9.20
N ASP A 38 24.59 0.93 8.33
CA ASP A 38 23.51 0.01 8.00
C ASP A 38 23.20 -0.95 9.16
N ALA A 39 23.82 -0.73 10.34
CA ALA A 39 23.65 -1.59 11.50
C ALA A 39 22.18 -1.62 11.94
N VAL A 40 21.68 -2.84 12.05
CA VAL A 40 20.39 -3.19 12.63
C VAL A 40 20.30 -2.64 14.05
N ASN A 41 19.28 -1.81 14.28
CA ASN A 41 19.04 -1.17 15.57
C ASN A 41 18.12 -2.02 16.43
N LEU A 42 18.53 -2.32 17.67
CA LEU A 42 17.73 -3.12 18.61
C LEU A 42 16.36 -2.50 18.93
N PRO A 43 16.23 -1.17 19.17
CA PRO A 43 14.92 -0.56 19.39
C PRO A 43 13.98 -0.71 18.18
N LEU A 44 14.53 -0.59 16.95
CA LEU A 44 13.76 -0.77 15.73
C LEU A 44 13.31 -2.22 15.55
N ALA A 45 14.16 -3.18 15.89
CA ALA A 45 13.80 -4.60 15.89
C ALA A 45 12.63 -4.89 16.84
N TYR A 46 12.65 -4.33 18.06
CA TYR A 46 11.54 -4.49 19.02
C TYR A 46 10.27 -3.77 18.58
N MET A 47 10.39 -2.59 17.96
CA MET A 47 9.25 -1.89 17.38
C MET A 47 8.57 -2.75 16.31
N LEU A 48 9.35 -3.32 15.38
CA LEU A 48 8.82 -4.21 14.33
C LEU A 48 8.24 -5.51 14.89
N TRP A 49 8.84 -6.05 15.95
CA TRP A 49 8.27 -7.20 16.68
C TRP A 49 6.90 -6.87 17.26
N LEU A 50 6.75 -5.69 17.87
CA LEU A 50 5.50 -5.25 18.47
C LEU A 50 4.42 -4.98 17.40
N THR A 51 4.76 -4.24 16.34
CA THR A 51 3.76 -3.77 15.36
C THR A 51 3.45 -4.80 14.27
N GLY A 52 4.40 -5.68 13.96
CA GLY A 52 4.35 -6.54 12.78
C GLY A 52 4.84 -7.97 13.02
N GLY A 53 5.07 -8.35 14.27
CA GLY A 53 5.66 -9.63 14.60
C GLY A 53 4.80 -10.82 14.20
N PHE A 54 3.47 -10.69 14.26
CA PHE A 54 2.54 -11.77 13.90
C PHE A 54 2.60 -12.17 12.42
N VAL A 55 3.17 -11.31 11.55
CA VAL A 55 3.47 -11.62 10.13
C VAL A 55 4.96 -11.95 9.93
N GLY A 56 5.77 -11.94 11.00
CA GLY A 56 7.21 -12.22 10.94
C GLY A 56 8.07 -11.05 10.45
N LEU A 57 7.56 -9.81 10.44
CA LEU A 57 8.28 -8.65 9.88
C LEU A 57 9.62 -8.37 10.57
N HIS A 58 9.71 -8.61 11.88
CA HIS A 58 10.96 -8.50 12.65
C HIS A 58 12.04 -9.51 12.19
N ARG A 59 11.64 -10.71 11.76
CA ARG A 59 12.57 -11.72 11.21
C ARG A 59 13.06 -11.34 9.82
N PHE A 60 12.19 -10.79 8.97
CA PHE A 60 12.60 -10.28 7.65
C PHE A 60 13.52 -9.07 7.75
N TYR A 61 13.29 -8.17 8.71
CA TYR A 61 14.21 -7.08 9.05
C TYR A 61 15.61 -7.61 9.41
N LEU A 62 15.67 -8.73 10.13
CA LEU A 62 16.91 -9.43 10.47
C LEU A 62 17.45 -10.35 9.36
N ARG A 63 16.90 -10.25 8.13
CA ARG A 63 17.23 -11.08 6.96
C ARG A 63 17.16 -12.59 7.23
N SER A 64 16.25 -13.00 8.11
CA SER A 64 16.04 -14.40 8.47
C SER A 64 14.83 -14.97 7.72
N TRP A 65 15.07 -16.07 6.99
CA TRP A 65 14.01 -16.83 6.31
C TRP A 65 12.97 -17.44 7.25
N LEU A 66 13.26 -17.52 8.56
CA LEU A 66 12.31 -18.04 9.55
C LEU A 66 11.05 -17.16 9.67
N GLY A 67 11.08 -15.90 9.18
CA GLY A 67 9.88 -15.06 9.09
C GLY A 67 8.77 -15.70 8.25
N VAL A 68 9.11 -16.56 7.29
CA VAL A 68 8.12 -17.24 6.43
C VAL A 68 7.22 -18.20 7.21
N PHE A 69 7.65 -18.74 8.36
CA PHE A 69 6.80 -19.60 9.18
C PHE A 69 5.61 -18.87 9.82
N TYR A 70 5.68 -17.55 9.97
CA TYR A 70 4.58 -16.74 10.48
C TYR A 70 3.45 -16.57 9.45
N LEU A 71 3.79 -16.57 8.15
CA LEU A 71 2.81 -16.38 7.07
C LEU A 71 1.70 -17.44 7.04
N PRO A 72 1.97 -18.76 7.03
CA PRO A 72 0.91 -19.77 7.01
C PRO A 72 0.06 -19.75 8.28
N LEU A 73 0.65 -19.45 9.44
CA LEU A 73 -0.08 -19.31 10.70
C LEU A 73 -1.03 -18.09 10.63
N PHE A 74 -0.53 -16.96 10.15
CA PHE A 74 -1.32 -15.75 9.98
C PHE A 74 -2.44 -15.94 8.96
N ILE A 75 -2.16 -16.56 7.82
CA ILE A 75 -3.17 -16.91 6.81
C ILE A 75 -4.22 -17.85 7.40
N GLY A 76 -3.80 -18.85 8.18
CA GLY A 76 -4.71 -19.75 8.88
C GLY A 76 -5.65 -19.00 9.83
N ILE A 77 -5.15 -18.01 10.57
CA ILE A 77 -5.98 -17.14 11.44
C ILE A 77 -6.98 -16.33 10.60
N LEU A 78 -6.55 -15.77 9.47
CA LEU A 78 -7.46 -15.03 8.58
C LEU A 78 -8.56 -15.92 8.02
N PHE A 79 -8.20 -17.14 7.59
CA PHE A 79 -9.15 -18.14 7.11
C PHE A 79 -10.14 -18.53 8.20
N ALA A 80 -9.66 -18.85 9.39
CA ALA A 80 -10.49 -19.20 10.55
C ALA A 80 -11.47 -18.08 10.94
N ASN A 81 -11.02 -16.83 10.88
CA ASN A 81 -11.87 -15.67 11.16
C ASN A 81 -12.88 -15.39 10.05
N ALA A 82 -12.52 -15.63 8.78
CA ALA A 82 -13.44 -15.52 7.66
C ALA A 82 -14.54 -16.59 7.76
N ASP A 83 -14.15 -17.85 8.00
CA ASP A 83 -15.05 -18.97 8.20
C ASP A 83 -15.95 -18.77 9.43
N GLY A 84 -15.38 -18.31 10.54
CA GLY A 84 -16.15 -17.98 11.75
C GLY A 84 -17.16 -16.84 11.55
N ARG A 85 -16.95 -15.93 10.58
CA ARG A 85 -17.97 -14.93 10.21
C ARG A 85 -19.14 -15.57 9.48
N SER A 86 -18.90 -16.43 8.49
CA SER A 86 -19.97 -17.15 7.78
C SER A 86 -20.74 -18.09 8.71
N SER A 87 -20.05 -18.79 9.63
CA SER A 87 -20.73 -19.68 10.58
C SER A 87 -21.60 -18.93 11.58
N ARG A 88 -21.22 -17.70 11.98
CA ARG A 88 -22.08 -16.83 12.82
C ARG A 88 -23.38 -16.43 12.11
N GLU A 89 -23.29 -16.11 10.82
CA GLU A 89 -24.46 -15.78 10.00
C GLU A 89 -25.39 -16.98 9.87
N MET A 90 -24.85 -18.15 9.50
CA MET A 90 -25.62 -19.40 9.40
C MET A 90 -26.30 -19.78 10.73
N ARG A 91 -25.59 -19.64 11.85
CA ARG A 91 -26.14 -19.88 13.18
C ARG A 91 -27.29 -18.93 13.50
N SER A 92 -27.14 -17.63 13.18
CA SER A 92 -28.19 -16.63 13.42
C SER A 92 -29.45 -16.90 12.59
N LEU A 93 -29.29 -17.35 11.34
CA LEU A 93 -30.41 -17.73 10.48
C LEU A 93 -31.12 -18.98 11.03
N ALA A 94 -30.36 -20.02 11.39
CA ALA A 94 -30.93 -21.25 11.96
C ALA A 94 -31.63 -21.01 13.30
N ASP A 95 -31.08 -20.14 14.16
CA ASP A 95 -31.70 -19.73 15.42
C ASP A 95 -33.04 -19.02 15.19
N SER A 96 -33.10 -18.16 14.18
CA SER A 96 -34.34 -17.47 13.76
C SER A 96 -35.39 -18.46 13.25
N ASP A 97 -34.99 -19.45 12.44
CA ASP A 97 -35.88 -20.50 11.94
C ASP A 97 -36.45 -21.35 13.10
N VAL A 98 -35.62 -21.71 14.07
CA VAL A 98 -36.05 -22.43 15.28
C VAL A 98 -37.08 -21.60 16.05
N MET A 99 -36.82 -20.31 16.29
CA MET A 99 -37.73 -19.42 17.00
C MET A 99 -39.10 -19.31 16.31
N ILE A 100 -39.14 -19.16 14.98
CA ILE A 100 -40.39 -19.09 14.21
C ILE A 100 -41.17 -20.40 14.33
N LEU A 101 -40.48 -21.54 14.19
CA LEU A 101 -41.12 -22.85 14.24
C LEU A 101 -41.60 -23.24 15.65
N GLU A 102 -40.94 -22.76 16.70
CA GLU A 102 -41.41 -22.93 18.08
C GLU A 102 -42.71 -22.15 18.32
N PHE A 103 -42.84 -20.96 17.76
CA PHE A 103 -44.10 -20.21 17.78
C PHE A 103 -45.22 -20.91 16.99
N ASP A 104 -44.91 -21.40 15.79
CA ASP A 104 -45.86 -22.17 14.97
C ASP A 104 -46.27 -23.49 15.65
N LEU A 105 -45.37 -24.10 16.42
CA LEU A 105 -45.65 -25.30 17.21
C LEU A 105 -46.69 -24.99 18.29
N GLU A 106 -46.50 -23.92 19.06
CA GLU A 106 -47.45 -23.48 20.09
C GLU A 106 -48.83 -23.19 19.49
N ARG A 107 -48.86 -22.50 18.33
CA ARG A 107 -50.10 -22.20 17.60
C ARG A 107 -50.79 -23.47 17.09
N SER A 108 -50.04 -24.42 16.57
CA SER A 108 -50.56 -25.69 16.05
C SER A 108 -51.08 -26.58 17.17
N GLN A 109 -50.41 -26.60 18.32
CA GLN A 109 -50.86 -27.29 19.53
C GLN A 109 -52.20 -26.73 20.01
N LYS A 110 -52.32 -25.40 20.09
CA LYS A 110 -53.58 -24.75 20.46
C LYS A 110 -54.72 -25.06 19.49
N ALA A 111 -54.44 -25.13 18.18
CA ALA A 111 -55.44 -25.49 17.17
C ALA A 111 -55.93 -26.95 17.32
N LEU A 112 -55.05 -27.86 17.75
CA LEU A 112 -55.40 -29.24 18.08
C LEU A 112 -56.29 -29.31 19.33
N ASP A 113 -55.93 -28.55 20.37
CA ASP A 113 -56.70 -28.47 21.63
C ASP A 113 -58.11 -27.89 21.41
N GLU A 114 -58.27 -26.98 20.45
CA GLU A 114 -59.55 -26.40 20.01
C GLU A 114 -60.37 -27.33 19.09
N GLY A 115 -59.85 -28.52 18.73
CA GLY A 115 -60.57 -29.52 17.94
C GLY A 115 -60.75 -29.19 16.45
N LYS A 116 -59.85 -28.37 15.87
CA LYS A 116 -59.95 -27.97 14.45
C LYS A 116 -59.61 -29.13 13.50
N GLU A 117 -60.36 -29.26 12.41
CA GLU A 117 -60.09 -30.24 11.36
C GLU A 117 -58.69 -30.05 10.74
N GLY A 118 -57.93 -31.15 10.58
CA GLY A 118 -56.58 -31.13 10.00
C GLY A 118 -55.46 -30.64 10.93
N ALA A 119 -55.76 -30.30 12.20
CA ALA A 119 -54.76 -29.78 13.14
C ALA A 119 -53.65 -30.79 13.48
N GLN A 120 -53.95 -32.10 13.47
CA GLN A 120 -52.97 -33.15 13.78
C GLN A 120 -51.89 -33.28 12.70
N ASP A 121 -52.26 -33.18 11.42
CA ASP A 121 -51.32 -33.23 10.29
C ASP A 121 -50.43 -31.97 10.26
N GLN A 122 -51.02 -30.80 10.57
CA GLN A 122 -50.28 -29.53 10.69
C GLN A 122 -49.24 -29.59 11.82
N LEU A 123 -49.62 -30.13 12.98
CA LEU A 123 -48.71 -30.31 14.11
C LEU A 123 -47.52 -31.23 13.75
N GLN A 124 -47.77 -32.36 13.09
CA GLN A 124 -46.70 -33.26 12.64
C GLN A 124 -45.77 -32.59 11.62
N ALA A 125 -46.32 -31.80 10.69
CA ALA A 125 -45.53 -31.07 9.71
C ALA A 125 -44.62 -30.00 10.37
N VAL A 126 -45.11 -29.29 11.39
CA VAL A 126 -44.31 -28.32 12.15
C VAL A 126 -43.22 -29.01 12.97
N LEU A 127 -43.55 -30.13 13.63
CA LEU A 127 -42.56 -30.92 14.38
C LEU A 127 -41.41 -31.42 13.50
N ALA A 128 -41.71 -31.93 12.30
CA ALA A 128 -40.68 -32.37 11.35
C ALA A 128 -39.78 -31.21 10.91
N LYS A 129 -40.36 -30.05 10.60
CA LYS A 129 -39.60 -28.83 10.25
C LYS A 129 -38.75 -28.33 11.41
N LEU A 130 -39.28 -28.33 12.63
CA LEU A 130 -38.57 -27.90 13.84
C LEU A 130 -37.38 -28.80 14.13
N GLN A 131 -37.53 -30.12 13.97
CA GLN A 131 -36.41 -31.05 14.10
C GLN A 131 -35.29 -30.72 13.11
N MET A 132 -35.62 -30.55 11.83
CA MET A 132 -34.64 -30.17 10.81
C MET A 132 -33.98 -28.81 11.11
N ALA A 133 -34.73 -27.83 11.63
CA ALA A 133 -34.18 -26.53 11.99
C ALA A 133 -33.21 -26.62 13.19
N ARG A 134 -33.53 -27.43 14.20
CA ARG A 134 -32.64 -27.70 15.35
C ARG A 134 -31.37 -28.43 14.94
N GLU A 135 -31.46 -29.39 14.02
CA GLU A 135 -30.29 -30.06 13.45
C GLU A 135 -29.37 -29.05 12.73
N ARG A 136 -29.93 -28.20 11.86
CA ARG A 136 -29.18 -27.12 11.19
C ARG A 136 -28.54 -26.14 12.16
N PHE A 137 -29.25 -25.77 13.23
CA PHE A 137 -28.70 -24.92 14.28
C PHE A 137 -27.50 -25.58 14.96
N SER A 138 -27.63 -26.85 15.36
CA SER A 138 -26.54 -27.60 15.98
C SER A 138 -25.32 -27.73 15.08
N GLU A 139 -25.50 -27.96 13.78
CA GLU A 139 -24.41 -28.00 12.80
C GLU A 139 -23.71 -26.65 12.66
N ALA A 140 -24.49 -25.56 12.54
CA ALA A 140 -23.96 -24.20 12.42
C ALA A 140 -23.22 -23.76 13.70
N ASP A 141 -23.74 -24.12 14.88
CA ASP A 141 -23.11 -23.86 16.17
C ASP A 141 -21.80 -24.62 16.32
N ALA A 142 -21.78 -25.91 15.97
CA ALA A 142 -20.56 -26.73 15.98
C ALA A 142 -19.50 -26.20 15.02
N SER A 143 -19.89 -25.77 13.81
CA SER A 143 -19.00 -25.12 12.84
C SER A 143 -18.40 -23.83 13.42
N MET A 144 -19.24 -22.94 13.97
CA MET A 144 -18.79 -21.68 14.58
C MET A 144 -17.77 -21.91 15.71
N ILE A 145 -18.04 -22.88 16.59
CA ILE A 145 -17.12 -23.26 17.68
C ILE A 145 -15.82 -23.82 17.12
N GLY A 146 -15.88 -24.62 16.06
CA GLY A 146 -14.71 -25.17 15.36
C GLY A 146 -13.80 -24.07 14.82
N SER A 147 -14.35 -23.12 14.07
CA SER A 147 -13.59 -22.00 13.50
C SER A 147 -12.98 -21.11 14.59
N ALA A 148 -13.72 -20.87 15.68
CA ALA A 148 -13.23 -20.10 16.83
C ALA A 148 -12.04 -20.79 17.53
N LYS A 149 -12.15 -22.09 17.81
CA LYS A 149 -11.06 -22.89 18.41
C LYS A 149 -9.82 -22.94 17.52
N LEU A 150 -10.02 -23.06 16.20
CA LEU A 150 -8.90 -23.06 15.26
C LEU A 150 -8.18 -21.71 15.25
N ALA A 151 -8.92 -20.60 15.22
CA ALA A 151 -8.35 -19.25 15.33
C ALA A 151 -7.58 -19.06 16.65
N GLU A 152 -8.15 -19.49 17.77
CA GLU A 152 -7.54 -19.42 19.10
C GLU A 152 -6.23 -20.21 19.17
N ASN A 153 -6.24 -21.48 18.74
CA ASN A 153 -5.05 -22.32 18.75
C ASN A 153 -3.91 -21.71 17.92
N LEU A 154 -4.21 -21.22 16.72
CA LEU A 154 -3.21 -20.56 15.87
C LEU A 154 -2.68 -19.26 16.49
N ALA A 155 -3.55 -18.48 17.15
CA ALA A 155 -3.16 -17.27 17.86
C ALA A 155 -2.22 -17.58 19.04
N ILE A 156 -2.50 -18.64 19.80
CA ILE A 156 -1.62 -19.12 20.89
C ILE A 156 -0.26 -19.52 20.33
N VAL A 157 -0.21 -20.26 19.22
CA VAL A 157 1.06 -20.66 18.58
C VAL A 157 1.87 -19.42 18.17
N ILE A 158 1.26 -18.43 17.51
CA ILE A 158 1.95 -17.18 17.16
C ILE A 158 2.42 -16.43 18.41
N ALA A 159 1.59 -16.34 19.45
CA ALA A 159 1.97 -15.66 20.69
C ALA A 159 3.20 -16.30 21.35
N ILE A 160 3.28 -17.64 21.39
CA ILE A 160 4.45 -18.35 21.90
C ILE A 160 5.68 -18.04 21.05
N LEU A 161 5.57 -18.09 19.72
CA LEU A 161 6.67 -17.75 18.81
C LEU A 161 7.16 -16.31 19.01
N LEU A 162 6.25 -15.36 19.22
CA LEU A 162 6.58 -13.98 19.50
C LEU A 162 7.33 -13.80 20.81
N LEU A 163 6.94 -14.50 21.87
CA LEU A 163 7.65 -14.46 23.15
C LEU A 163 9.07 -15.01 23.02
N VAL A 164 9.23 -16.13 22.30
CA VAL A 164 10.55 -16.69 21.99
C VAL A 164 11.38 -15.67 21.20
N ASP A 165 10.80 -15.03 20.18
CA ASP A 165 11.51 -14.06 19.36
C ASP A 165 11.90 -12.79 20.14
N ALA A 166 11.07 -12.34 21.08
CA ALA A 166 11.38 -11.22 21.96
C ALA A 166 12.63 -11.49 22.83
N MET A 167 12.82 -12.74 23.27
CA MET A 167 13.98 -13.18 24.05
C MET A 167 15.25 -13.30 23.19
N ILE A 168 15.13 -13.80 21.95
CA ILE A 168 16.29 -14.05 21.08
C ILE A 168 16.71 -12.77 20.32
N LEU A 169 15.84 -11.77 20.22
CA LEU A 169 16.04 -10.55 19.44
C LEU A 169 17.41 -9.86 19.66
N PRO A 170 17.89 -9.64 20.89
CA PRO A 170 19.18 -8.97 21.13
C PRO A 170 20.37 -9.74 20.57
N ARG A 171 20.28 -11.08 20.59
CA ARG A 171 21.31 -11.95 20.02
C ARG A 171 21.27 -11.89 18.49
N LEU A 172 20.08 -11.91 17.90
CA LEU A 172 19.93 -11.86 16.44
C LEU A 172 20.40 -10.54 15.84
N THR A 173 20.08 -9.41 16.48
CA THR A 173 20.55 -8.09 16.05
C THR A 173 22.06 -8.01 16.07
N ARG A 174 22.70 -8.55 17.13
CA ARG A 174 24.17 -8.59 17.23
C ARG A 174 24.78 -9.45 16.13
N LEU A 175 24.25 -10.66 15.92
CA LEU A 175 24.74 -11.57 14.88
C LEU A 175 24.58 -10.98 13.48
N GLN A 176 23.48 -10.27 13.20
CA GLN A 176 23.27 -9.64 11.90
C GLN A 176 24.24 -8.46 11.69
N ASN A 177 24.45 -7.63 12.71
CA ASN A 177 25.45 -6.57 12.66
C ASN A 177 26.87 -7.11 12.48
N GLU A 178 27.19 -8.25 13.08
CA GLU A 178 28.47 -8.94 12.86
C GLU A 178 28.59 -9.44 11.41
N ARG A 179 27.53 -10.00 10.81
CA ARG A 179 27.53 -10.41 9.39
C ARG A 179 27.71 -9.24 8.44
N GLU A 180 27.06 -8.11 8.70
CA GLU A 180 27.14 -6.93 7.84
C GLU A 180 28.48 -6.21 7.94
N LYS A 181 29.19 -6.28 9.08
CA LYS A 181 30.56 -5.76 9.20
C LYS A 181 31.54 -6.37 8.18
N TYR A 182 31.29 -7.60 7.73
CA TYR A 182 32.16 -8.31 6.77
C TYR A 182 31.53 -8.45 5.38
N TYR A 183 30.30 -7.98 5.20
CA TYR A 183 29.65 -7.99 3.90
C TYR A 183 30.11 -6.76 3.11
N VAL A 184 31.01 -6.97 2.15
CA VAL A 184 31.22 -6.02 1.05
C VAL A 184 30.22 -6.42 -0.03
N PRO A 185 29.19 -5.60 -0.31
CA PRO A 185 28.29 -5.90 -1.41
C PRO A 185 29.08 -6.06 -2.70
N PRO A 186 28.78 -7.07 -3.56
CA PRO A 186 29.47 -7.25 -4.83
C PRO A 186 29.36 -6.02 -5.76
N ASN A 187 28.44 -5.09 -5.46
CA ASN A 187 28.24 -3.83 -6.16
C ASN A 187 28.63 -2.58 -5.33
N VAL A 188 29.43 -2.71 -4.27
CA VAL A 188 29.87 -1.51 -3.51
C VAL A 188 31.01 -0.74 -4.18
N GLU A 189 31.69 -1.33 -5.16
CA GLU A 189 32.40 -0.55 -6.20
C GLU A 189 31.42 0.27 -7.07
N ALA A 190 30.13 -0.06 -7.10
CA ALA A 190 29.15 0.69 -7.89
C ALA A 190 28.30 1.70 -7.09
N SER A 191 28.43 1.77 -5.75
CA SER A 191 27.56 2.67 -4.95
C SER A 191 28.18 3.32 -3.71
N SER A 192 29.40 2.97 -3.30
CA SER A 192 30.09 3.70 -2.24
C SER A 192 31.20 4.61 -2.79
N GLY A 193 30.85 5.86 -3.09
CA GLY A 193 31.74 7.00 -2.86
C GLY A 193 33.03 7.11 -3.68
N GLU A 194 33.37 6.16 -4.54
CA GLU A 194 33.83 6.52 -5.85
C GLU A 194 32.55 6.83 -6.63
N SER A 195 32.37 8.12 -6.96
CA SER A 195 31.96 8.44 -8.32
C SER A 195 32.55 7.34 -9.20
N VAL A 196 31.76 6.68 -10.03
CA VAL A 196 32.32 6.20 -11.29
C VAL A 196 33.11 7.41 -11.79
N ALA A 197 34.42 7.38 -11.55
CA ALA A 197 35.34 8.30 -12.13
C ALA A 197 35.03 8.10 -13.59
N GLU A 198 34.39 9.12 -14.17
CA GLU A 198 34.87 9.72 -15.41
C GLU A 198 35.68 8.73 -16.24
N ASN A 199 35.04 7.66 -16.66
CA ASN A 199 35.56 6.69 -17.61
C ASN A 199 34.39 6.17 -18.45
N SER A 200 33.52 7.10 -18.84
CA SER A 200 32.91 7.06 -20.16
C SER A 200 32.91 8.46 -20.74
N SER A 201 34.06 8.81 -21.34
CA SER A 201 34.34 10.00 -22.15
C SER A 201 34.18 11.36 -21.47
N ALA A 202 35.15 12.25 -21.71
CA ALA A 202 35.16 13.66 -21.31
C ALA A 202 33.77 14.32 -21.38
N PRO A 203 33.48 15.37 -20.58
CA PRO A 203 32.22 16.09 -20.65
C PRO A 203 32.03 16.66 -22.05
N SER A 204 31.36 15.92 -22.92
CA SER A 204 30.88 16.44 -24.17
C SER A 204 29.81 17.46 -23.79
N SER A 205 29.95 18.69 -24.29
CA SER A 205 29.12 19.84 -23.95
C SER A 205 27.61 19.62 -24.20
N SER A 206 27.22 18.52 -24.85
CA SER A 206 25.85 18.09 -25.11
C SER A 206 25.14 17.38 -23.94
N LEU A 207 25.84 17.02 -22.85
CA LEU A 207 25.25 16.26 -21.72
C LEU A 207 24.77 17.09 -20.53
N PHE A 208 25.16 18.36 -20.43
CA PHE A 208 24.81 19.21 -19.29
C PHE A 208 23.29 19.41 -19.11
N VAL A 209 22.55 19.52 -20.22
CA VAL A 209 21.08 19.65 -20.19
C VAL A 209 20.44 18.35 -19.71
N VAL A 210 20.96 17.21 -20.16
CA VAL A 210 20.49 15.88 -19.75
C VAL A 210 20.70 15.69 -18.24
N ASP A 211 21.89 16.03 -17.73
CA ASP A 211 22.20 15.90 -16.30
C ASP A 211 21.28 16.74 -15.41
N LYS A 212 20.93 17.95 -15.87
CA LYS A 212 19.97 18.82 -15.17
C LYS A 212 18.57 18.25 -15.16
N ILE A 213 18.11 17.69 -16.27
CA ILE A 213 16.80 17.03 -16.36
C ILE A 213 16.76 15.86 -15.38
N GLU A 214 17.78 15.01 -15.38
CA GLU A 214 17.81 13.87 -14.47
C GLU A 214 17.90 14.29 -13.00
N TRP A 215 18.65 15.36 -12.71
CA TRP A 215 18.67 15.94 -11.38
C TRP A 215 17.27 16.42 -10.95
N ALA A 216 16.54 17.10 -11.83
CA ALA A 216 15.17 17.53 -11.56
C ALA A 216 14.25 16.32 -11.29
N SER A 217 14.33 15.26 -12.10
CA SER A 217 13.58 14.02 -11.89
C SER A 217 13.92 13.32 -10.57
N ARG A 218 15.20 13.30 -10.16
CA ARG A 218 15.62 12.76 -8.86
C ARG A 218 15.07 13.57 -7.70
N VAL A 219 15.16 14.89 -7.80
CA VAL A 219 14.68 15.80 -6.75
C VAL A 219 13.17 15.74 -6.62
N SER A 220 12.42 15.70 -7.73
CA SER A 220 10.95 15.60 -7.70
C SER A 220 10.49 14.28 -7.08
N GLY A 221 11.13 13.16 -7.42
CA GLY A 221 10.85 11.85 -6.83
C GLY A 221 11.17 11.81 -5.33
N GLU A 222 12.34 12.32 -4.93
CA GLU A 222 12.72 12.42 -3.51
C GLU A 222 11.74 13.31 -2.73
N PHE A 223 11.32 14.44 -3.31
CA PHE A 223 10.36 15.35 -2.69
C PHE A 223 9.03 14.64 -2.39
N VAL A 224 8.39 14.02 -3.38
CA VAL A 224 7.09 13.38 -3.14
C VAL A 224 7.16 12.08 -2.34
N ALA A 225 8.33 11.43 -2.23
CA ALA A 225 8.49 10.24 -1.40
C ALA A 225 8.16 10.51 0.09
N TYR A 226 8.40 11.74 0.58
CA TYR A 226 8.10 12.09 1.96
C TYR A 226 6.59 12.26 2.23
N TRP A 227 5.75 12.43 1.21
CA TRP A 227 4.28 12.47 1.40
C TRP A 227 3.74 11.16 1.99
N SER A 228 4.37 10.02 1.69
CA SER A 228 4.00 8.74 2.29
C SER A 228 4.14 8.73 3.82
N VAL A 229 5.03 9.56 4.40
CA VAL A 229 5.14 9.72 5.85
C VAL A 229 3.95 10.49 6.41
N ILE A 230 3.51 11.56 5.73
CA ILE A 230 2.29 12.31 6.09
C ILE A 230 1.09 11.35 6.15
N ALA A 231 0.97 10.45 5.17
CA ALA A 231 -0.12 9.50 5.11
C ALA A 231 -0.20 8.55 6.31
N VAL A 232 0.94 8.10 6.83
CA VAL A 232 0.98 7.26 8.03
C VAL A 232 0.37 7.99 9.22
N PHE A 233 0.73 9.25 9.43
CA PHE A 233 0.19 10.04 10.54
C PHE A 233 -1.30 10.33 10.38
N VAL A 234 -1.75 10.70 9.18
CA VAL A 234 -3.16 11.01 8.90
C VAL A 234 -4.05 9.76 9.04
N TYR A 235 -3.63 8.61 8.50
CA TYR A 235 -4.42 7.38 8.65
C TYR A 235 -4.42 6.87 10.08
N TYR A 236 -3.30 6.99 10.79
CA TYR A 236 -3.27 6.65 12.21
C TYR A 236 -4.25 7.53 13.01
N TYR A 237 -4.26 8.84 12.76
CA TYR A 237 -5.24 9.75 13.34
C TYR A 237 -6.67 9.34 13.01
N GLU A 238 -6.99 9.03 11.75
CA GLU A 238 -8.33 8.60 11.33
C GLU A 238 -8.79 7.31 12.03
N VAL A 239 -7.91 6.32 12.15
CA VAL A 239 -8.21 5.06 12.85
C VAL A 239 -8.51 5.33 14.32
N VAL A 240 -7.70 6.16 14.99
CA VAL A 240 -7.93 6.52 16.40
C VAL A 240 -9.22 7.31 16.56
N ALA A 241 -9.45 8.34 15.74
CA ALA A 241 -10.65 9.17 15.78
C ALA A 241 -11.92 8.33 15.59
N ARG A 242 -11.91 7.41 14.62
CA ARG A 242 -13.06 6.55 14.31
C ARG A 242 -13.34 5.50 15.37
N TYR A 243 -12.32 4.76 15.82
CA TYR A 243 -12.55 3.58 16.66
C TYR A 243 -12.44 3.85 18.15
N VAL A 244 -11.70 4.87 18.57
CA VAL A 244 -11.57 5.24 19.99
C VAL A 244 -12.58 6.32 20.37
N PHE A 245 -12.75 7.32 19.51
CA PHE A 245 -13.61 8.48 19.79
C PHE A 245 -14.97 8.42 19.08
N ASN A 246 -15.23 7.40 18.27
CA ASN A 246 -16.46 7.26 17.47
C ASN A 246 -16.76 8.51 16.62
N SER A 247 -15.71 9.19 16.15
CA SER A 247 -15.75 10.49 15.47
C SER A 247 -14.93 10.43 14.17
N PRO A 248 -15.47 9.85 13.09
CA PRO A 248 -14.78 9.80 11.79
C PRO A 248 -14.57 11.20 11.21
N THR A 249 -13.46 11.42 10.49
CA THR A 249 -13.19 12.72 9.88
C THR A 249 -13.77 12.80 8.46
N ASN A 250 -14.18 14.01 8.06
CA ASN A 250 -14.67 14.26 6.70
C ASN A 250 -13.56 14.53 5.68
N TRP A 251 -12.31 14.77 6.13
CA TRP A 251 -11.21 15.22 5.28
C TRP A 251 -10.10 14.17 5.08
N ALA A 252 -9.86 13.26 6.02
CA ALA A 252 -8.64 12.43 5.99
C ALA A 252 -8.56 11.52 4.76
N HIS A 253 -9.67 10.87 4.39
CA HIS A 253 -9.69 9.98 3.23
C HIS A 253 -9.41 10.74 1.93
N GLU A 254 -10.12 11.84 1.69
CA GLU A 254 -9.97 12.64 0.48
C GLU A 254 -8.58 13.31 0.40
N ALA A 255 -8.09 13.86 1.50
CA ALA A 255 -6.76 14.46 1.57
C ALA A 255 -5.66 13.49 1.12
N MET A 256 -5.75 12.23 1.58
CA MET A 256 -4.78 11.20 1.22
C MET A 256 -4.96 10.72 -0.22
N PHE A 257 -6.20 10.53 -0.67
CA PHE A 257 -6.50 10.16 -2.05
C PHE A 257 -5.90 11.16 -3.06
N LEU A 258 -6.15 12.47 -2.85
CA LEU A 258 -5.63 13.53 -3.71
C LEU A 258 -4.10 13.62 -3.63
N MET A 259 -3.52 13.52 -2.43
CA MET A 259 -2.07 13.55 -2.23
C MET A 259 -1.36 12.41 -2.95
N PHE A 260 -1.90 11.18 -2.89
CA PHE A 260 -1.33 10.05 -3.63
C PHE A 260 -1.50 10.18 -5.14
N GLY A 261 -2.60 10.76 -5.63
CA GLY A 261 -2.77 11.07 -7.05
C GLY A 261 -1.69 12.04 -7.54
N MET A 262 -1.45 13.13 -6.80
CA MET A 262 -0.37 14.06 -7.08
C MET A 262 1.01 13.38 -6.99
N GLN A 263 1.22 12.50 -6.00
CA GLN A 263 2.47 11.76 -5.78
C GLN A 263 2.80 10.91 -7.02
N TYR A 264 1.80 10.18 -7.51
CA TYR A 264 1.93 9.33 -8.68
C TYR A 264 2.40 10.12 -9.91
N LEU A 265 1.75 11.25 -10.21
CA LEU A 265 2.07 12.09 -11.36
C LEU A 265 3.50 12.67 -11.29
N ILE A 266 3.89 13.23 -10.15
CA ILE A 266 5.21 13.87 -9.98
C ILE A 266 6.33 12.81 -9.94
N SER A 267 6.05 11.63 -9.38
CA SER A 267 7.01 10.51 -9.32
C SER A 267 7.26 9.85 -10.67
N GLY A 268 6.39 10.05 -11.66
CA GLY A 268 6.50 9.42 -12.99
C GLY A 268 7.84 9.67 -13.67
N ALA A 269 8.39 10.88 -13.60
CA ALA A 269 9.70 11.18 -14.17
C ALA A 269 10.84 10.42 -13.46
N TYR A 270 10.77 10.30 -12.14
CA TYR A 270 11.73 9.49 -11.37
C TYR A 270 11.64 8.01 -11.73
N ALA A 271 10.42 7.46 -11.79
CA ALA A 271 10.19 6.08 -12.19
C ALA A 271 10.66 5.82 -13.63
N TYR A 272 10.57 6.80 -14.53
CA TYR A 272 11.08 6.66 -15.89
C TYR A 272 12.62 6.71 -15.93
N LEU A 273 13.24 7.59 -15.14
CA LEU A 273 14.69 7.65 -14.97
C LEU A 273 15.28 6.33 -14.45
N THR A 274 14.63 5.67 -13.49
CA THR A 274 15.13 4.45 -12.85
C THR A 274 14.60 3.16 -13.47
N ASP A 275 13.98 3.22 -14.66
CA ASP A 275 13.35 2.07 -15.33
C ASP A 275 12.32 1.32 -14.45
N GLY A 276 11.63 2.04 -13.56
CA GLY A 276 10.65 1.50 -12.61
C GLY A 276 9.24 1.34 -13.18
N HIS A 277 8.98 1.75 -14.42
CA HIS A 277 7.70 1.48 -15.09
C HIS A 277 7.61 -0.01 -15.42
N VAL A 278 6.42 -0.60 -15.24
CA VAL A 278 6.19 -2.00 -15.61
C VAL A 278 6.40 -2.17 -17.11
N ARG A 279 7.29 -3.08 -17.47
CA ARG A 279 7.73 -3.35 -18.84
C ARG A 279 7.69 -4.85 -19.10
N VAL A 280 7.27 -5.24 -20.30
CA VAL A 280 7.19 -6.65 -20.71
C VAL A 280 8.52 -7.05 -21.35
N ASP A 281 9.42 -7.65 -20.56
CA ASP A 281 10.83 -7.82 -20.96
C ASP A 281 11.20 -9.14 -21.66
N VAL A 282 10.22 -9.97 -22.04
CA VAL A 282 10.47 -11.33 -22.57
C VAL A 282 11.40 -11.33 -23.81
N PHE A 283 11.15 -10.42 -24.75
CA PHE A 283 11.94 -10.30 -25.97
C PHE A 283 13.02 -9.22 -25.88
N TYR A 284 12.75 -8.13 -25.16
CA TYR A 284 13.69 -7.02 -24.98
C TYR A 284 14.99 -7.45 -24.29
N ALA A 285 14.91 -8.31 -23.27
CA ALA A 285 16.08 -8.76 -22.52
C ALA A 285 17.14 -9.43 -23.42
N ARG A 286 16.71 -10.13 -24.48
CA ARG A 286 17.56 -10.88 -25.43
C ARG A 286 18.15 -10.01 -26.55
N LEU A 287 17.76 -8.74 -26.65
CA LEU A 287 18.26 -7.84 -27.69
C LEU A 287 19.68 -7.35 -27.38
N SER A 288 20.49 -7.18 -28.43
CA SER A 288 21.79 -6.51 -28.32
C SER A 288 21.59 -5.02 -28.01
N VAL A 289 22.62 -4.38 -27.43
CA VAL A 289 22.58 -2.97 -27.01
C VAL A 289 22.07 -2.03 -28.12
N LYS A 290 22.51 -2.25 -29.37
CA LYS A 290 22.03 -1.45 -30.54
C LYS A 290 20.54 -1.68 -30.83
N ARG A 291 20.08 -2.94 -30.77
CA ARG A 291 18.66 -3.27 -31.02
C ARG A 291 17.75 -2.76 -29.91
N LYS A 292 18.24 -2.73 -28.66
CA LYS A 292 17.54 -2.09 -27.53
C LYS A 292 17.35 -0.60 -27.80
N ALA A 293 18.42 0.14 -28.07
CA ALA A 293 18.33 1.58 -28.36
C ALA A 293 17.43 1.92 -29.57
N ILE A 294 17.45 1.11 -30.63
CA ILE A 294 16.52 1.29 -31.77
C ILE A 294 15.07 1.05 -31.35
N THR A 295 14.82 0.01 -30.54
CA THR A 295 13.47 -0.30 -30.04
C THR A 295 12.98 0.79 -29.09
N ASP A 296 13.85 1.29 -28.20
CA ASP A 296 13.55 2.38 -27.28
C ASP A 296 13.27 3.68 -28.05
N LEU A 297 14.04 3.99 -29.10
CA LEU A 297 13.78 5.13 -29.97
C LEU A 297 12.44 4.99 -30.73
N LEU A 298 12.13 3.82 -31.26
CA LEU A 298 10.85 3.58 -31.94
C LEU A 298 9.67 3.68 -30.99
N THR A 299 9.78 3.08 -29.80
CA THR A 299 8.71 3.12 -28.78
C THR A 299 8.57 4.51 -28.14
N SER A 300 9.62 5.33 -28.14
CA SER A 300 9.58 6.70 -27.63
C SER A 300 8.54 7.57 -28.34
N VAL A 301 8.22 7.30 -29.61
CA VAL A 301 7.19 8.02 -30.36
C VAL A 301 5.82 7.89 -29.67
N PHE A 302 5.44 6.67 -29.30
CA PHE A 302 4.18 6.43 -28.57
C PHE A 302 4.20 7.05 -27.18
N PHE A 303 5.35 7.00 -26.51
CA PHE A 303 5.54 7.67 -25.23
C PHE A 303 5.33 9.19 -25.34
N PHE A 304 5.87 9.86 -26.37
CA PHE A 304 5.69 11.30 -26.56
C PHE A 304 4.26 11.67 -26.93
N ILE A 305 3.55 10.83 -27.70
CA ILE A 305 2.12 11.03 -27.97
C ILE A 305 1.33 10.95 -26.66
N PHE A 306 1.58 9.93 -25.83
CA PHE A 306 0.94 9.79 -24.52
C PHE A 306 1.25 10.99 -23.62
N ALA A 307 2.52 11.33 -23.44
CA ALA A 307 2.94 12.38 -22.53
C ALA A 307 2.50 13.78 -23.03
N GLY A 308 2.49 14.01 -24.34
CA GLY A 308 1.93 15.22 -24.95
C GLY A 308 0.42 15.32 -24.77
N THR A 309 -0.32 14.22 -24.93
CA THR A 309 -1.77 14.17 -24.67
C THR A 309 -2.08 14.41 -23.20
N LEU A 310 -1.27 13.83 -22.29
CA LEU A 310 -1.39 14.07 -20.85
C LEU A 310 -1.17 15.53 -20.51
N LEU A 311 -0.18 16.19 -21.12
CA LEU A 311 0.07 17.62 -20.94
C LEU A 311 -1.10 18.47 -21.47
N GLY A 312 -1.58 18.19 -22.68
CA GLY A 312 -2.67 18.93 -23.31
C GLY A 312 -4.00 18.80 -22.56
N THR A 313 -4.39 17.57 -22.23
CA THR A 313 -5.61 17.31 -21.44
C THR A 313 -5.50 17.82 -20.01
N GLY A 314 -4.33 17.66 -19.38
CA GLY A 314 -4.04 18.22 -18.06
C GLY A 314 -4.17 19.75 -18.03
N TYR A 315 -3.71 20.43 -19.08
CA TYR A 315 -3.88 21.88 -19.22
C TYR A 315 -5.35 22.29 -19.33
N ILE A 316 -6.14 21.61 -20.14
CA ILE A 316 -7.59 21.87 -20.27
C ILE A 316 -8.29 21.69 -18.92
N PHE A 317 -8.04 20.57 -18.23
CA PHE A 317 -8.66 20.33 -16.93
C PHE A 317 -8.27 21.38 -15.89
N PHE A 318 -7.01 21.80 -15.88
CA PHE A 318 -6.54 22.86 -15.00
C PHE A 318 -7.20 24.21 -15.32
N SER A 319 -7.28 24.60 -16.61
CA SER A 319 -7.91 25.86 -17.01
C SER A 319 -9.39 25.90 -16.68
N ASP A 320 -10.09 24.80 -16.91
CA ASP A 320 -11.52 24.68 -16.60
C ASP A 320 -11.75 24.78 -15.08
N SER A 321 -10.91 24.11 -14.30
CA SER A 321 -10.97 24.12 -12.82
C SER A 321 -10.83 25.52 -12.23
N ILE A 322 -9.90 26.33 -12.78
CA ILE A 322 -9.75 27.72 -12.38
C ILE A 322 -10.93 28.56 -12.86
N GLY A 323 -11.42 28.33 -14.08
CA GLY A 323 -12.54 29.08 -14.65
C GLY A 323 -13.82 29.01 -13.83
N VAL A 324 -14.08 27.88 -13.17
CA VAL A 324 -15.28 27.65 -12.36
C VAL A 324 -15.04 27.63 -10.85
N TRP A 325 -13.80 27.87 -10.39
CA TRP A 325 -13.39 27.73 -8.99
C TRP A 325 -13.81 26.38 -8.39
N GLU A 326 -13.45 25.32 -9.09
CA GLU A 326 -13.87 23.96 -8.76
C GLU A 326 -13.36 23.51 -7.39
N VAL A 327 -14.29 22.96 -6.60
CA VAL A 327 -14.05 22.35 -5.30
C VAL A 327 -14.54 20.91 -5.30
N SER A 328 -14.07 20.11 -4.35
CA SER A 328 -14.52 18.73 -4.22
C SER A 328 -16.00 18.61 -3.86
N PHE A 329 -16.59 17.48 -4.24
CA PHE A 329 -17.99 17.15 -3.99
C PHE A 329 -18.25 16.67 -2.55
N THR A 330 -17.21 16.51 -1.73
CA THR A 330 -17.33 16.09 -0.34
C THR A 330 -17.64 17.29 0.55
N GLU A 331 -17.98 17.04 1.82
CA GLU A 331 -18.15 18.08 2.83
C GLU A 331 -16.86 18.88 3.11
N TRP A 332 -15.68 18.35 2.74
CA TRP A 332 -14.43 19.06 2.92
C TRP A 332 -14.26 20.19 1.89
N ALA A 333 -14.80 20.03 0.67
CA ALA A 333 -14.83 21.07 -0.38
C ALA A 333 -13.45 21.67 -0.72
N ILE A 334 -12.41 20.83 -0.77
CA ILE A 334 -11.02 21.25 -1.09
C ILE A 334 -10.92 21.72 -2.56
N GLN A 335 -10.09 22.72 -2.84
CA GLN A 335 -9.91 23.23 -4.21
C GLN A 335 -9.20 22.21 -5.10
N TYR A 336 -9.69 21.97 -6.31
CA TYR A 336 -9.09 20.99 -7.24
C TYR A 336 -7.99 21.53 -8.15
N TRP A 337 -7.96 22.85 -8.38
CA TRP A 337 -6.97 23.44 -9.28
C TRP A 337 -5.51 23.08 -8.94
N PRO A 338 -5.06 22.97 -7.66
CA PRO A 338 -3.66 22.61 -7.38
C PRO A 338 -3.38 21.15 -7.73
N VAL A 339 -4.35 20.25 -7.53
CA VAL A 339 -4.25 18.84 -7.91
C VAL A 339 -4.11 18.74 -9.43
N LYS A 340 -4.97 19.42 -10.18
CA LYS A 340 -4.92 19.42 -11.65
C LYS A 340 -3.65 20.09 -12.19
N ALA A 341 -3.10 21.09 -11.49
CA ALA A 341 -1.79 21.65 -11.81
C ALA A 341 -0.67 20.61 -11.74
N THR A 342 -0.75 19.63 -10.83
CA THR A 342 0.24 18.56 -10.76
C THR A 342 0.21 17.61 -11.96
N ILE A 343 -0.92 17.51 -12.68
CA ILE A 343 -1.00 16.76 -13.94
C ILE A 343 -0.07 17.41 -14.97
N ILE A 344 -0.16 18.74 -15.10
CA ILE A 344 0.73 19.52 -15.97
C ILE A 344 2.18 19.35 -15.53
N LEU A 345 2.46 19.52 -14.23
CA LEU A 345 3.82 19.39 -13.69
C LEU A 345 4.41 18.00 -13.95
N GLY A 346 3.67 16.93 -13.66
CA GLY A 346 4.09 15.56 -13.89
C GLY A 346 4.32 15.27 -15.38
N ALA A 347 3.43 15.75 -16.25
CA ALA A 347 3.57 15.62 -17.69
C ALA A 347 4.81 16.35 -18.22
N VAL A 348 5.09 17.57 -17.75
CA VAL A 348 6.30 18.31 -18.12
C VAL A 348 7.56 17.57 -17.65
N LEU A 349 7.58 17.09 -16.41
CA LEU A 349 8.72 16.35 -15.86
C LEU A 349 8.99 15.06 -16.64
N ILE A 350 7.95 14.27 -16.94
CA ILE A 350 8.11 13.02 -17.67
C ILE A 350 8.50 13.26 -19.14
N LEU A 351 7.99 14.32 -19.78
CA LEU A 351 8.40 14.73 -21.12
C LEU A 351 9.88 15.09 -21.18
N PHE A 352 10.37 15.89 -20.23
CA PHE A 352 11.79 16.22 -20.17
C PHE A 352 12.64 14.97 -19.94
N GLN A 353 12.24 14.08 -19.02
CA GLN A 353 12.94 12.82 -18.82
C GLN A 353 12.91 11.92 -20.08
N GLY A 354 11.82 11.95 -20.84
CA GLY A 354 11.69 11.44 -22.22
C GLY A 354 12.81 11.87 -23.14
N ILE A 355 12.97 13.19 -23.26
CA ILE A 355 13.99 13.83 -24.10
C ILE A 355 15.38 13.42 -23.64
N ALA A 356 15.64 13.39 -22.33
CA ALA A 356 16.91 12.95 -21.77
C ALA A 356 17.26 11.51 -22.17
N LYS A 357 16.32 10.56 -22.09
CA LYS A 357 16.56 9.17 -22.53
C LYS A 357 16.81 9.06 -24.02
N VAL A 358 15.96 9.68 -24.85
CA VAL A 358 16.13 9.65 -26.31
C VAL A 358 17.47 10.25 -26.73
N THR A 359 17.91 11.33 -26.08
CA THR A 359 19.22 11.94 -26.35
C THR A 359 20.35 10.93 -26.09
N LYS A 360 20.28 10.18 -24.99
CA LYS A 360 21.27 9.15 -24.65
C LYS A 360 21.24 7.98 -25.65
N ASP A 361 20.06 7.53 -26.06
CA ASP A 361 19.91 6.44 -27.04
C ASP A 361 20.45 6.83 -28.41
N VAL A 362 20.19 8.06 -28.86
CA VAL A 362 20.74 8.60 -30.11
C VAL A 362 22.26 8.72 -30.04
N GLN A 363 22.81 9.24 -28.94
CA GLN A 363 24.27 9.31 -28.75
C GLN A 363 24.93 7.93 -28.74
N LEU A 364 24.29 6.93 -28.13
CA LEU A 364 24.77 5.55 -28.11
C LEU A 364 24.84 4.95 -29.52
N LEU A 365 23.88 5.27 -30.38
CA LEU A 365 23.87 4.84 -31.78
C LEU A 365 24.92 5.57 -32.63
N LEU A 366 25.15 6.86 -32.37
CA LEU A 366 26.11 7.69 -33.13
C LEU A 366 27.57 7.42 -32.73
N SER A 367 27.87 7.18 -31.45
CA SER A 367 29.24 7.09 -30.92
C SER A 367 30.01 5.83 -31.36
N ARG A 368 29.37 4.88 -32.05
CA ARG A 368 29.97 3.59 -32.42
C ARG A 368 29.98 3.32 -33.94
N ASN A 369 29.93 4.39 -34.75
CA ASN A 369 30.22 4.37 -36.19
C ASN A 369 31.66 4.81 -36.54
N GLY A 370 32.52 4.99 -35.54
CA GLY A 370 33.98 5.10 -35.72
C GLY A 370 34.68 3.92 -35.07
N GLY A 371 35.08 2.92 -35.87
CA GLY A 371 35.78 1.71 -35.43
C GLY A 371 35.35 0.49 -36.20
#